data_AF-A0A960WSM6-F1
#
_entry.id   AF-A0A960WSM6-F1
#
_cell.length_a   1.000
_cell.length_b   1.000
_cell.length_c   1.000
_cell.angle_alpha   90.00
_cell.angle_beta   90.00
_cell.angle_gamma   90.00
#
_symmetry.space_group_name_H-M   'P 1'
#
loop_
_entity.id
_entity.type
_entity.pdbx_description
1 polymer ?
#
loop_
_entity_poly.entity_id
_entity_poly.type
_entity_poly.pdbx_seq_one_letter_code
_entity_poly.pdbx_strand_id
1 'polypeptide(L)'
;MKKILQLLAILTLLIWGGLFLQFYISGRIEKYLDPSFRIYALLSGTGFLLLGAFNFFNRNRETGVCTHDHAHGETCQHDHHHDHAEEHEEEHAHACDHK
;
A
#
# COMPACT_ATOMS: atom_id res chain seq x y z
N MET A 1 -1.49 -13.57 8.68
CA MET A 1 -0.15 -13.61 8.03
C MET A 1 0.37 -12.23 7.64
N LYS A 2 -0.36 -11.40 6.89
CA LYS A 2 0.10 -10.08 6.41
C LYS A 2 0.62 -9.13 7.52
N LYS A 3 -0.03 -9.10 8.68
CA LYS A 3 0.37 -8.26 9.83
C LYS A 3 1.69 -8.69 10.47
N ILE A 4 1.96 -10.00 10.55
CA ILE A 4 3.22 -10.53 11.08
C ILE A 4 4.37 -10.17 10.14
N LEU A 5 4.14 -10.31 8.82
CA LEU A 5 5.13 -9.91 7.82
C LEU A 5 5.44 -8.42 7.87
N GLN A 6 4.43 -7.57 8.07
CA GLN A 6 4.61 -6.12 8.24
C GLN A 6 5.45 -5.80 9.49
N LEU A 7 5.18 -6.46 10.63
CA LEU A 7 5.96 -6.28 11.85
C LEU A 7 7.40 -6.74 11.69
N LEU A 8 7.62 -7.89 11.03
CA LEU A 8 8.96 -8.39 10.71
C LEU A 8 9.71 -7.39 9.83
N ALA A 9 9.08 -6.86 8.78
CA ALA A 9 9.68 -5.86 7.90
C ALA A 9 10.09 -4.58 8.66
N ILE A 10 9.21 -4.08 9.54
CA ILE A 10 9.52 -2.92 10.40
C ILE A 10 10.70 -3.23 11.32
N LEU A 11 10.71 -4.40 11.96
CA LEU A 11 11.79 -4.82 12.84
C LEU A 11 13.12 -4.95 12.09
N THR A 12 13.11 -5.51 10.87
CA THR A 12 14.27 -5.56 10.00
C THR A 12 14.81 -4.16 9.70
N LEU A 13 13.95 -3.19 9.34
CA LEU A 13 14.37 -1.80 9.12
C LEU A 13 15.04 -1.19 10.36
N LEU A 14 14.46 -1.39 11.54
CA LEU A 14 15.01 -0.87 12.79
C LEU A 14 16.36 -1.50 13.15
N ILE A 15 16.50 -2.82 12.98
CA ILE A 15 17.75 -3.54 13.24
C ILE A 15 18.84 -3.03 12.29
N TRP A 16 18.56 -2.97 10.99
CA TRP A 16 19.54 -2.48 10.01
C TRP A 16 19.90 -1.01 10.25
N GLY A 17 18.92 -0.16 10.54
CA GLY A 17 19.15 1.24 10.90
C GLY A 17 20.07 1.40 12.11
N GLY A 18 19.80 0.64 13.18
CA GLY A 18 20.65 0.62 14.37
C GLY A 18 22.06 0.08 14.09
N LEU A 19 22.18 -0.94 13.24
CA LEU A 19 23.45 -1.55 12.88
C LEU A 19 24.34 -0.58 12.08
N PHE A 20 23.75 0.17 11.14
CA PHE A 20 24.46 1.24 10.42
C PHE A 20 24.91 2.39 11.34
N LEU A 21 24.07 2.81 12.29
CA LEU A 21 24.47 3.80 13.29
C LEU A 21 25.58 3.30 14.20
N GLN A 22 25.56 2.02 14.58
CA GLN A 22 26.63 1.42 15.37
C GLN A 22 27.96 1.40 14.61
N PHE A 23 27.93 1.15 13.29
CA PHE A 23 29.12 1.27 12.45
C PHE A 23 29.63 2.72 12.37
N TYR A 24 28.72 3.70 12.32
CA TYR A 24 29.09 5.11 12.37
C TYR A 24 29.74 5.52 13.69
N ILE A 25 29.16 5.12 14.84
CA ILE A 25 29.66 5.47 16.18
C ILE A 25 30.99 4.77 16.45
N SER A 26 31.09 3.48 16.14
CA SER A 26 32.31 2.70 16.42
C SER A 26 33.49 3.07 15.51
N GLY A 27 33.26 3.81 14.42
CA GLY A 27 34.30 4.12 13.42
C GLY A 27 34.85 2.88 12.72
N ARG A 28 34.22 1.70 12.91
CA ARG A 28 34.74 0.42 12.41
C ARG A 28 34.87 0.39 10.89
N ILE A 29 34.07 1.19 10.17
CA ILE A 29 34.14 1.32 8.71
C ILE A 29 35.54 1.76 8.26
N GLU A 30 36.19 2.66 9.00
CA GLU A 30 37.51 3.21 8.65
C GLU A 30 38.62 2.15 8.65
N LYS A 31 38.41 1.00 9.31
CA LYS A 31 39.37 -0.12 9.30
C LYS A 31 39.27 -0.99 8.04
N TYR A 32 38.16 -0.92 7.31
CA TYR A 32 37.88 -1.80 6.18
C TYR A 32 37.64 -1.04 4.87
N LEU A 33 37.17 0.20 4.95
CA LEU A 33 36.82 1.07 3.83
C LEU A 33 37.41 2.48 4.03
N ASP A 34 37.38 3.26 2.96
CA ASP A 34 37.74 4.68 3.01
C ASP A 34 36.88 5.44 4.06
N PRO A 35 37.48 6.33 4.87
CA PRO A 35 36.76 7.06 5.92
C PRO A 35 35.55 7.84 5.43
N SER A 36 35.54 8.28 4.17
CA SER A 36 34.41 8.97 3.55
C SER A 36 33.16 8.10 3.53
N PHE A 37 33.27 6.77 3.61
CA PHE A 37 32.11 5.88 3.66
C PHE A 37 31.31 5.97 4.96
N ARG A 38 31.91 6.52 6.01
CA ARG A 38 31.28 6.64 7.32
C ARG A 38 30.02 7.51 7.26
N ILE A 39 30.00 8.56 6.44
CA ILE A 39 28.81 9.41 6.30
C ILE A 39 27.62 8.66 5.68
N TYR A 40 27.88 7.73 4.75
CA TYR A 40 26.80 6.94 4.15
C TYR A 40 26.15 6.00 5.16
N ALA A 41 26.91 5.47 6.13
CA ALA A 41 26.34 4.69 7.23
C ALA A 41 25.49 5.53 8.18
N LEU A 42 25.85 6.80 8.41
CA LEU A 42 24.99 7.72 9.16
C LEU A 42 23.67 7.96 8.40
N LEU A 43 23.76 8.35 7.13
CA LEU A 43 22.60 8.66 6.30
C LEU A 43 21.66 7.46 6.14
N SER A 44 22.21 6.27 5.87
CA SER A 44 21.43 5.05 5.74
C SER A 44 20.80 4.66 7.08
N GLY A 45 21.55 4.73 8.17
CA GLY A 45 21.08 4.42 9.52
C GLY A 45 19.90 5.31 9.94
N THR A 46 20.05 6.63 9.77
CA THR A 46 18.98 7.59 10.05
C THR A 46 17.78 7.37 9.13
N GLY A 47 17.99 7.17 7.82
CA GLY A 47 16.92 6.91 6.87
C GLY A 47 16.10 5.65 7.22
N PHE A 48 16.78 4.55 7.57
CA PHE A 48 16.12 3.32 7.98
C PHE A 48 15.36 3.46 9.30
N LEU A 49 15.88 4.20 10.28
CA LEU A 49 15.16 4.45 11.52
C LEU A 49 13.92 5.32 11.29
N LEU A 50 14.03 6.39 10.50
CA LEU A 50 12.88 7.24 10.18
C LEU A 50 11.81 6.46 9.42
N LEU A 51 12.21 5.66 8.42
CA LEU A 51 11.28 4.83 7.66
C LEU A 51 10.65 3.74 8.54
N GLY A 52 11.44 3.07 9.39
CA GLY A 52 10.95 2.06 10.33
C GLY A 52 9.97 2.65 11.34
N ALA A 53 10.29 3.79 11.93
CA ALA A 53 9.42 4.52 12.85
C ALA A 53 8.12 4.97 12.15
N PHE A 54 8.22 5.56 10.96
CA PHE A 54 7.06 5.95 10.17
C PHE A 54 6.14 4.75 9.91
N ASN A 55 6.71 3.63 9.44
CA ASN A 55 5.92 2.41 9.20
C ASN A 55 5.31 1.86 10.49
N PHE A 56 6.02 1.94 11.63
CA PHE A 56 5.51 1.52 12.93
C PHE A 56 4.30 2.33 13.39
N PHE A 57 4.38 3.66 13.31
CA PHE A 57 3.29 4.55 13.71
C PHE A 57 2.09 4.46 12.76
N ASN A 58 2.33 4.28 11.47
CA ASN A 58 1.28 4.23 10.46
C ASN A 58 0.73 2.80 10.20
N ARG A 59 1.21 1.77 10.91
CA ARG A 59 0.89 0.35 10.61
C ARG A 59 -0.59 -0.02 10.66
N ASN A 60 -1.36 0.71 11.47
CA ASN A 60 -2.78 0.48 11.71
C ASN A 60 -3.68 1.48 10.99
N ARG A 61 -3.12 2.39 10.19
CA ARG A 61 -3.93 3.33 9.42
C ARG A 61 -4.72 2.57 8.37
N GLU A 62 -6.01 2.84 8.33
CA GLU A 62 -6.90 2.37 7.28
C GLU A 62 -6.53 3.09 5.99
N THR A 63 -6.23 2.33 4.93
CA THR A 63 -5.95 2.86 3.59
C THR A 63 -7.23 3.27 2.84
N GLY A 64 -8.36 3.39 3.55
CA GLY A 64 -9.72 3.50 2.99
C GLY A 64 -10.22 4.91 2.72
N VAL A 65 -9.39 5.97 2.86
CA VAL A 65 -9.82 7.36 2.60
C VAL A 65 -9.72 7.74 1.11
N CYS A 66 -9.38 6.80 0.23
CA CYS A 66 -9.65 6.97 -1.21
C CYS A 66 -11.08 6.49 -1.49
N THR A 67 -12.05 7.33 -1.12
CA THR A 67 -13.46 7.19 -1.51
C THR A 67 -13.60 7.54 -2.99
N HIS A 68 -13.33 6.58 -3.86
CA HIS A 68 -13.94 6.58 -5.19
C HIS A 68 -15.07 5.57 -5.11
N ASP A 69 -16.23 6.09 -4.72
CA ASP A 69 -17.49 5.39 -4.76
C ASP A 69 -17.81 5.10 -6.23
N HIS A 70 -17.38 3.93 -6.70
CA HIS A 70 -18.04 3.36 -7.87
C HIS A 70 -19.31 2.73 -7.35
N ALA A 71 -20.36 3.56 -7.26
CA ALA A 71 -21.72 3.10 -7.39
C ALA A 71 -21.85 2.44 -8.79
N HIS A 72 -21.37 1.21 -8.89
CA HIS A 72 -22.11 0.19 -9.62
C HIS A 72 -23.32 -0.06 -8.70
N GLY A 73 -24.31 0.83 -8.72
CA GLY A 73 -25.18 0.91 -9.89
C GLY A 73 -25.85 -0.44 -9.90
N GLU A 74 -26.97 -0.48 -9.17
CA GLU A 74 -27.73 -1.62 -8.75
C GLU A 74 -27.63 -2.78 -9.74
N THR A 75 -27.53 -3.99 -9.20
CA THR A 75 -27.74 -5.22 -9.94
C THR A 75 -29.03 -5.09 -10.74
N CYS A 76 -28.95 -4.64 -11.99
CA CYS A 76 -29.94 -4.92 -13.00
C CYS A 76 -29.89 -6.44 -13.14
N GLN A 77 -30.74 -7.11 -12.37
CA GLN A 77 -31.11 -8.49 -12.58
C GLN A 77 -31.73 -8.53 -13.97
N HIS A 78 -30.90 -8.83 -14.96
CA HIS A 78 -31.38 -9.18 -16.29
C HIS A 78 -31.66 -10.67 -16.26
N ASP A 79 -32.89 -10.97 -15.85
CA ASP A 79 -33.51 -12.27 -15.99
C ASP A 79 -33.63 -12.54 -17.49
N HIS A 80 -32.63 -13.16 -18.10
CA HIS A 80 -32.73 -13.60 -19.49
C HIS A 80 -33.63 -14.83 -19.57
N HIS A 81 -34.94 -14.59 -19.52
CA HIS A 81 -35.94 -15.56 -19.92
C HIS A 81 -35.97 -15.63 -21.45
N HIS A 82 -35.37 -16.68 -22.00
CA HIS A 82 -35.46 -17.00 -23.42
C HIS A 82 -36.67 -17.90 -23.67
N ASP A 83 -37.83 -17.28 -23.90
CA ASP A 83 -38.93 -17.93 -24.59
C ASP A 83 -39.07 -17.32 -26.00
N HIS A 84 -39.00 -18.19 -27.00
CA HIS A 84 -39.06 -17.86 -28.41
C HIS A 84 -40.45 -17.34 -28.82
N ALA A 85 -40.53 -16.19 -29.50
CA ALA A 85 -41.51 -15.91 -30.57
C ALA A 85 -41.40 -14.47 -31.10
N GLU A 86 -41.26 -14.37 -32.43
CA GLU A 86 -41.85 -13.35 -33.32
C GLU A 86 -41.21 -11.95 -33.39
N GLU A 87 -41.20 -11.47 -34.64
CA GLU A 87 -40.64 -10.23 -35.17
C GLU A 87 -41.21 -8.96 -34.51
N HIS A 88 -40.40 -7.91 -34.31
CA HIS A 88 -40.75 -6.50 -34.53
C HIS A 88 -39.59 -5.56 -34.10
N GLU A 89 -39.18 -4.65 -35.01
CA GLU A 89 -38.31 -3.51 -34.74
C GLU A 89 -39.04 -2.49 -33.86
N GLU A 90 -38.56 -2.14 -32.65
CA GLU A 90 -38.97 -0.89 -31.97
C GLU A 90 -37.84 -0.27 -31.10
N GLU A 91 -37.59 1.02 -31.31
CA GLU A 91 -36.77 1.91 -30.48
C GLU A 91 -37.34 2.00 -29.06
N HIS A 92 -36.60 1.52 -28.05
CA HIS A 92 -37.01 1.68 -26.66
C HIS A 92 -36.42 2.95 -26.04
N ALA A 93 -37.19 4.04 -26.12
CA ALA A 93 -37.03 5.21 -25.27
C ALA A 93 -37.35 4.83 -23.81
N HIS A 94 -36.34 4.86 -22.94
CA HIS A 94 -36.53 4.63 -21.51
C HIS A 94 -37.07 5.89 -20.83
N ALA A 95 -38.38 5.93 -20.59
CA ALA A 95 -39.00 6.86 -19.65
C ALA A 95 -38.84 6.30 -18.23
N CYS A 96 -38.08 6.99 -17.38
CA CYS A 96 -38.01 6.68 -15.95
C CYS A 96 -39.04 7.53 -15.20
N ASP A 97 -40.08 6.87 -14.69
CA ASP A 97 -41.06 7.45 -13.77
C ASP A 97 -40.45 7.49 -12.36
N HIS A 98 -40.35 8.68 -11.77
CA HIS A 98 -39.86 8.88 -10.41
C HIS A 98 -41.03 9.25 -9.52
N LYS A 99 -41.46 8.31 -8.68
CA LYS A 99 -42.37 8.56 -7.56
C LYS A 99 -41.60 8.87 -6.28
#